data_AF-A0A098B657-F1
#
_entry.id   AF-A0A098B657-F1
#
_cell.length_a   1.000
_cell.length_b   1.000
_cell.length_c   1.000
_cell.angle_alpha   90.00
_cell.angle_beta   90.00
_cell.angle_gamma   90.00
#
_symmetry.space_group_name_H-M   'P 1'
#
loop_
_entity.id
_entity.type
_entity.pdbx_description
1 polymer ?
#
loop_
_entity_poly.entity_id
_entity_poly.type
_entity_poly.pdbx_seq_one_letter_code
_entity_poly.pdbx_strand_id
1 'polypeptide(L)'
;MEDVSTERTPLLIAAEINTIKRQVSKVLLHNAIEIGCRLAEAKGKVPYGEWGRWLEESVSYSQRTATNLIRLFEEYGTPQPTLPDWKALAKVSYTQGLILLGVPEEERAQFIAELDLESMSTRELQKAVQERNHAAAERDRALQENTELQQALVDQKDQITKMSGKQDNLRNKVDELTLAKAKSEARAEQLGLDLQSLRQDTSAQAVNRMSNRLDEAYHKARANKVAFLYESLDRTFRELLWELKEFAKQEPESYKVYKDKLVDFLTKSLKANM
;
A
#
# COMPACT_ATOMS: atom_id res chain seq x y z
N MET A 1 -18.08 -94.95 32.64
CA MET A 1 -18.01 -93.54 32.19
C MET A 1 -16.58 -93.33 31.75
N GLU A 2 -16.35 -93.32 30.45
CA GLU A 2 -15.03 -93.22 29.84
C GLU A 2 -14.39 -91.89 30.21
N ASP A 3 -13.22 -92.00 30.85
CA ASP A 3 -12.28 -90.92 31.07
C ASP A 3 -11.73 -90.51 29.69
N VAL A 4 -12.35 -89.48 29.10
CA VAL A 4 -11.85 -88.86 27.87
C VAL A 4 -10.56 -88.14 28.25
N SER A 5 -9.44 -88.86 28.22
CA SER A 5 -8.11 -88.29 28.33
C SER A 5 -7.96 -87.30 27.18
N THR A 6 -8.20 -86.02 27.48
CA THR A 6 -8.07 -84.94 26.50
C THR A 6 -6.57 -84.85 26.19
N GLU A 7 -6.15 -85.39 25.05
CA GLU A 7 -4.75 -85.39 24.63
C GLU A 7 -4.20 -83.96 24.72
N ARG A 8 -3.18 -83.76 25.57
CA ARG A 8 -2.56 -82.45 25.79
C ARG A 8 -1.74 -82.07 24.56
N THR A 9 -2.39 -81.42 23.60
CA THR A 9 -1.73 -80.92 22.40
C THR A 9 -0.85 -79.69 22.71
N PRO A 10 0.27 -79.48 22.00
CA PRO A 10 1.09 -78.27 22.15
C PRO A 10 0.31 -76.96 21.98
N LEU A 11 -0.73 -76.96 21.13
CA LEU A 11 -1.61 -75.79 20.92
C LEU A 11 -2.42 -75.46 22.18
N LEU A 12 -2.97 -76.47 22.86
CA LEU A 12 -3.70 -76.29 24.12
C LEU A 12 -2.77 -75.74 25.21
N ILE A 13 -1.56 -76.30 25.33
CA ILE A 13 -0.55 -75.83 26.28
C ILE A 13 -0.16 -74.36 25.98
N ALA A 14 0.03 -74.00 24.71
CA ALA A 14 0.32 -72.62 24.33
C ALA A 14 -0.83 -71.67 24.71
N ALA A 15 -2.08 -72.08 24.53
CA ALA A 15 -3.25 -71.29 24.94
C ALA A 15 -3.34 -71.12 26.47
N GLU A 16 -3.03 -72.16 27.25
CA GLU A 16 -2.92 -72.10 28.72
C GLU A 16 -1.83 -71.11 29.15
N ILE A 17 -0.62 -71.24 28.60
CA ILE A 17 0.53 -70.35 28.89
C ILE A 17 0.18 -68.89 28.58
N ASN A 18 -0.42 -68.62 27.42
CA ASN A 18 -0.82 -67.26 27.04
C ASN A 18 -1.92 -66.70 27.95
N THR A 19 -2.82 -67.55 28.44
CA THR A 19 -3.84 -67.14 29.42
C THR A 19 -3.22 -66.73 30.74
N ILE A 20 -2.28 -67.53 31.27
CA ILE A 20 -1.53 -67.21 32.50
C ILE A 20 -0.75 -65.90 32.30
N LYS A 21 -0.05 -65.74 31.17
CA LYS A 21 0.71 -64.53 30.85
C LYS A 21 -0.16 -63.26 30.88
N ARG A 22 -1.38 -63.31 30.31
CA ARG A 22 -2.33 -62.20 30.38
C ARG A 22 -2.75 -61.90 31.82
N GLN A 23 -3.11 -62.93 32.59
CA GLN A 23 -3.53 -62.75 33.98
C GLN A 23 -2.42 -62.11 34.84
N VAL A 24 -1.19 -62.62 34.73
CA VAL A 24 -0.02 -62.05 35.42
C VAL A 24 0.21 -60.61 35.00
N SER A 25 0.10 -60.30 33.71
CA SER A 25 0.30 -58.93 33.20
C SER A 25 -0.70 -57.94 33.78
N LYS A 26 -1.97 -58.35 33.93
CA LYS A 26 -3.02 -57.52 34.56
C LYS A 26 -2.73 -57.24 36.03
N VAL A 27 -2.36 -58.28 36.78
CA VAL A 27 -1.99 -58.16 38.20
C VAL A 27 -0.78 -57.25 38.36
N LEU A 28 0.23 -57.39 37.49
CA LEU A 28 1.41 -56.53 37.50
C LEU A 28 1.08 -55.07 37.22
N LEU A 29 0.22 -54.78 36.24
CA LEU A 29 -0.20 -53.40 35.95
C LEU A 29 -0.96 -52.78 37.14
N HIS A 30 -1.91 -53.52 37.71
CA HIS A 30 -2.67 -53.06 38.87
C HIS A 30 -1.76 -52.78 40.07
N ASN A 31 -0.86 -53.70 40.39
CA ASN A 31 0.11 -53.53 41.48
C ASN A 31 1.07 -52.37 41.21
N ALA A 32 1.50 -52.16 39.96
CA ALA A 32 2.35 -51.04 39.59
C ALA A 32 1.67 -49.68 39.84
N ILE A 33 0.38 -49.56 39.55
CA ILE A 33 -0.43 -48.37 39.83
C ILE A 33 -0.54 -48.15 41.35
N GLU A 34 -0.83 -49.20 42.12
CA GLU A 34 -0.94 -49.11 43.58
C GLU A 34 0.40 -48.69 44.23
N ILE A 35 1.52 -49.27 43.77
CA ILE A 35 2.85 -48.86 44.21
C ILE A 35 3.10 -47.40 43.83
N GLY A 36 2.72 -46.98 42.63
CA GLY A 36 2.76 -45.58 42.19
C GLY A 36 2.03 -44.63 43.13
N CYS A 37 0.82 -45.01 43.58
CA CYS A 37 0.04 -44.26 44.55
C CYS A 37 0.79 -44.06 45.87
N ARG A 38 1.37 -45.14 46.42
CA ARG A 38 2.14 -45.07 47.69
C ARG A 38 3.44 -44.30 47.54
N LEU A 39 4.09 -44.40 46.38
CA LEU A 39 5.28 -43.61 46.08
C LEU A 39 4.95 -42.12 45.95
N ALA A 40 3.81 -41.76 45.35
CA ALA A 40 3.35 -40.39 45.26
C ALA A 40 3.06 -39.82 46.66
N GLU A 41 2.41 -40.58 47.53
CA GLU A 41 2.18 -40.22 48.93
C GLU A 41 3.50 -40.04 49.69
N ALA A 42 4.42 -41.01 49.59
CA ALA A 42 5.72 -40.97 50.26
C ALA A 42 6.56 -39.77 49.81
N LYS A 43 6.52 -39.43 48.51
CA LYS A 43 7.26 -38.30 47.94
C LYS A 43 6.86 -36.96 48.57
N GLY A 44 5.61 -36.81 49.01
CA GLY A 44 5.14 -35.62 49.74
C GLY A 44 5.59 -35.57 51.21
N LYS A 45 6.08 -36.68 51.77
CA LYS A 45 6.51 -36.80 53.18
C LYS A 45 8.03 -36.85 53.35
N VAL A 46 8.77 -37.25 52.31
CA VAL A 46 10.23 -37.32 52.34
C VAL A 46 10.82 -35.91 52.24
N PRO A 47 11.80 -35.54 53.09
CA PRO A 47 12.47 -34.25 53.03
C PRO A 47 13.12 -33.97 51.66
N TYR A 48 13.23 -32.69 51.31
CA TYR A 48 13.88 -32.26 50.07
C TYR A 48 15.32 -32.77 49.98
N GLY A 49 15.70 -33.32 48.82
CA GLY A 49 17.03 -33.89 48.57
C GLY A 49 17.23 -35.35 49.01
N GLU A 50 16.36 -35.89 49.86
CA GLU A 50 16.51 -37.26 50.41
C GLU A 50 15.77 -38.33 49.62
N TRP A 51 14.97 -37.95 48.62
CA TRP A 51 14.12 -38.85 47.85
C TRP A 51 14.89 -40.00 47.19
N GLY A 52 16.04 -39.70 46.57
CA GLY A 52 16.85 -40.73 45.90
C GLY A 52 17.36 -41.79 46.86
N ARG A 53 17.90 -41.36 48.01
CA ARG A 53 18.42 -42.26 49.05
C ARG A 53 17.31 -43.09 49.66
N TRP A 54 16.18 -42.46 49.99
CA TRP A 54 15.02 -43.16 50.54
C TRP A 54 14.52 -44.27 49.61
N LEU A 55 14.47 -44.02 48.29
CA LEU A 55 14.04 -45.03 47.31
C LEU A 55 14.95 -46.26 47.29
N GLU A 56 16.26 -46.06 47.34
CA GLU A 56 17.23 -47.16 47.31
C GLU A 56 17.20 -47.97 48.61
N GLU A 57 17.19 -47.29 49.76
CA GLU A 57 17.28 -47.93 51.08
C GLU A 57 15.96 -48.56 51.54
N SER A 58 14.81 -47.93 51.27
CA SER A 58 13.52 -48.35 51.85
C SER A 58 12.70 -49.28 50.96
N VAL A 59 12.79 -49.12 49.63
CA VAL A 59 11.95 -49.85 48.67
C VAL A 59 12.74 -50.44 47.50
N SER A 60 14.06 -50.30 47.50
CA SER A 60 14.97 -50.83 46.47
C SER A 60 14.60 -50.43 45.04
N TYR A 61 14.13 -49.19 44.85
CA TYR A 61 13.81 -48.66 43.53
C TYR A 61 14.82 -47.63 43.06
N SER A 62 15.07 -47.61 41.74
CA SER A 62 15.73 -46.47 41.11
C SER A 62 14.77 -45.28 41.00
N GLN A 63 15.31 -44.06 40.96
CA GLN A 63 14.50 -42.86 40.72
C GLN A 63 13.68 -42.95 39.43
N ARG A 64 14.25 -43.53 38.35
CA ARG A 64 13.55 -43.71 37.07
C ARG A 64 12.35 -44.64 37.23
N THR A 65 12.52 -45.77 37.91
CA THR A 65 11.42 -46.73 38.16
C THR A 65 10.32 -46.08 38.99
N ALA A 66 10.68 -45.44 40.09
CA ALA A 66 9.72 -44.76 40.96
C ALA A 66 8.94 -43.66 40.22
N THR A 67 9.62 -42.88 39.39
CA THR A 67 8.98 -41.85 38.56
C THR A 67 8.00 -42.45 37.56
N ASN A 68 8.36 -43.55 36.89
CA ASN A 68 7.45 -44.22 35.96
C ASN A 68 6.21 -44.80 36.66
N LEU A 69 6.37 -45.37 37.86
CA LEU A 69 5.27 -45.90 38.66
C LEU A 69 4.33 -44.79 39.14
N ILE A 70 4.88 -43.66 39.62
CA ILE A 70 4.09 -42.49 39.99
C ILE A 70 3.31 -41.96 38.78
N ARG A 71 3.94 -41.82 37.61
CA ARG A 71 3.25 -41.38 36.38
C ARG A 71 2.11 -42.31 35.95
N LEU A 72 2.34 -43.62 36.04
CA LEU A 72 1.28 -44.61 35.78
C LEU A 72 0.08 -44.42 36.72
N PHE A 73 0.34 -44.11 37.99
CA PHE A 73 -0.72 -43.80 38.95
C PHE A 73 -1.44 -42.48 38.64
N GLU A 74 -0.70 -41.41 38.33
CA GLU A 74 -1.28 -40.10 38.01
C GLU A 74 -2.25 -40.20 36.82
N GLU A 75 -1.90 -41.00 35.82
CA GLU A 75 -2.64 -41.11 34.55
C GLU A 75 -3.69 -42.22 34.52
N TYR A 76 -3.55 -43.28 35.34
CA TYR A 76 -4.46 -44.44 35.31
C TYR A 76 -5.04 -44.83 36.67
N GLY A 77 -4.52 -44.31 37.77
CA GLY A 77 -4.87 -44.71 39.14
C GLY A 77 -6.06 -43.97 39.73
N THR A 78 -6.40 -42.79 39.22
CA THR A 78 -7.59 -42.05 39.65
C THR A 78 -8.71 -42.30 38.64
N PRO A 79 -9.91 -42.76 39.04
CA PRO A 79 -11.03 -42.85 38.12
C PRO A 79 -11.47 -41.44 37.70
N GLN A 80 -10.92 -40.92 36.60
CA GLN A 80 -11.35 -39.66 36.00
C GLN A 80 -12.62 -39.93 35.16
N PRO A 81 -13.58 -38.99 35.12
CA PRO A 81 -14.78 -39.10 34.29
C PRO A 81 -14.49 -39.25 32.78
N THR A 82 -13.29 -38.83 32.36
CA THR A 82 -12.79 -38.81 30.97
C THR A 82 -11.97 -40.05 30.59
N LEU A 83 -11.51 -40.83 31.57
CA LEU A 83 -10.72 -42.02 31.31
C LEU A 83 -11.63 -43.09 30.66
N PRO A 84 -11.20 -43.72 29.54
CA PRO A 84 -11.88 -44.89 29.05
C PRO A 84 -11.96 -45.92 30.17
N ASP A 85 -13.13 -46.55 30.30
CA ASP A 85 -13.41 -47.65 31.22
C ASP A 85 -12.11 -48.42 31.50
N TRP A 86 -11.68 -48.50 32.76
CA TRP A 86 -10.54 -49.30 33.22
C TRP A 86 -10.46 -50.71 32.59
N LYS A 87 -11.59 -51.22 32.08
CA LYS A 87 -11.74 -52.41 31.24
C LYS A 87 -10.89 -52.39 29.96
N ALA A 88 -10.66 -51.24 29.33
CA ALA A 88 -9.77 -51.09 28.17
C ALA A 88 -8.30 -51.27 28.57
N LEU A 89 -7.92 -50.73 29.74
CA LEU A 89 -6.59 -50.93 30.35
C LEU A 89 -6.42 -52.35 30.90
N ALA A 90 -7.50 -53.08 31.18
CA ALA A 90 -7.44 -54.46 31.62
C ALA A 90 -6.84 -55.41 30.57
N LYS A 91 -6.55 -54.97 29.34
CA LYS A 91 -5.85 -55.75 28.31
C LYS A 91 -4.36 -55.40 28.19
N VAL A 92 -3.91 -54.40 28.94
CA VAL A 92 -2.59 -53.77 28.79
C VAL A 92 -1.62 -54.33 29.83
N SER A 93 -0.38 -54.62 29.42
CA SER A 93 0.71 -54.94 30.35
C SER A 93 1.39 -53.68 30.90
N TYR A 94 2.12 -53.80 32.01
CA TYR A 94 2.87 -52.67 32.60
C TYR A 94 3.71 -51.86 31.58
N THR A 95 4.47 -52.54 30.72
CA THR A 95 5.31 -51.89 29.71
C THR A 95 4.50 -51.20 28.62
N GLN A 96 3.41 -51.82 28.17
CA GLN A 96 2.50 -51.20 27.21
C GLN A 96 1.79 -49.97 27.81
N GLY A 97 1.39 -50.02 29.08
CA GLY A 97 0.77 -48.89 29.79
C GLY A 97 1.71 -47.68 29.86
N LEU A 98 3.01 -47.92 30.09
CA LEU A 98 4.02 -46.87 30.07
C LEU A 98 4.23 -46.27 28.66
N ILE A 99 4.19 -47.09 27.62
CA ILE A 99 4.31 -46.63 26.22
C ILE A 99 3.09 -45.77 25.83
N LEU A 100 1.89 -46.15 26.28
CA LEU A 100 0.65 -45.43 26.02
C LEU A 100 0.58 -44.05 26.70
N LEU A 101 1.43 -43.77 27.69
CA LEU A 101 1.59 -42.41 28.23
C LEU A 101 2.19 -41.44 27.19
N GLY A 102 2.79 -41.94 26.11
CA GLY A 102 3.20 -41.13 24.96
C GLY A 102 2.04 -40.68 24.07
N VAL A 103 0.81 -41.09 24.38
CA VAL A 103 -0.43 -40.67 23.73
C VAL A 103 -1.19 -39.74 24.68
N PRO A 104 -1.72 -38.59 24.19
CA PRO A 104 -2.59 -37.70 24.95
C PRO A 104 -3.75 -38.46 25.61
N GLU A 105 -4.15 -38.04 26.80
CA GLU A 105 -5.19 -38.71 27.60
C GLU A 105 -6.49 -38.87 26.79
N GLU A 106 -6.87 -37.83 26.06
CA GLU A 106 -8.12 -37.72 25.29
C GLU A 106 -8.18 -38.72 24.12
N GLU A 107 -7.03 -38.98 23.48
CA GLU A 107 -6.92 -39.87 22.33
C GLU A 107 -6.61 -41.32 22.74
N ARG A 108 -6.11 -41.53 23.96
CA ARG A 108 -5.63 -42.83 24.44
C ARG A 108 -6.70 -43.91 24.39
N ALA A 109 -7.95 -43.55 24.71
CA ALA A 109 -9.11 -44.43 24.63
C ALA A 109 -9.33 -45.01 23.22
N GLN A 110 -9.37 -44.11 22.24
CA GLN A 110 -9.62 -44.45 20.84
C GLN A 110 -8.44 -45.24 20.29
N PHE A 111 -7.21 -44.81 20.61
CA PHE A 111 -5.99 -45.51 20.23
C PHE A 111 -5.91 -46.95 20.76
N ILE A 112 -6.34 -47.19 22.00
CA ILE A 112 -6.45 -48.53 22.59
C ILE A 112 -7.55 -49.36 21.93
N ALA A 113 -8.67 -48.73 21.52
CA ALA A 113 -9.79 -49.43 20.90
C ALA A 113 -9.49 -49.84 19.44
N GLU A 114 -8.73 -49.03 18.72
CA GLU A 114 -8.35 -49.27 17.32
C GLU A 114 -7.21 -50.29 17.18
N LEU A 115 -6.32 -50.38 18.17
CA LEU A 115 -5.17 -51.28 18.15
C LEU A 115 -5.44 -52.59 18.88
N ASP A 116 -5.06 -53.71 18.25
CA ASP A 116 -5.04 -55.00 18.93
C ASP A 116 -3.80 -55.14 19.83
N LEU A 117 -3.90 -54.57 21.03
CA LEU A 117 -2.82 -54.59 22.02
C LEU A 117 -2.48 -56.00 22.55
N GLU A 118 -3.36 -57.00 22.36
CA GLU A 118 -3.09 -58.37 22.84
C GLU A 118 -2.13 -59.13 21.91
N SER A 119 -2.20 -58.89 20.60
CA SER A 119 -1.30 -59.53 19.62
C SER A 119 -0.02 -58.72 19.38
N MET A 120 -0.07 -57.40 19.58
CA MET A 120 1.02 -56.50 19.25
C MET A 120 2.15 -56.52 20.30
N SER A 121 3.40 -56.57 19.83
CA SER A 121 4.58 -56.49 20.69
C SER A 121 4.80 -55.09 21.24
N THR A 122 5.56 -54.98 22.33
CA THR A 122 5.92 -53.67 22.92
C THR A 122 6.71 -52.79 21.96
N ARG A 123 7.51 -53.38 21.07
CA ARG A 123 8.28 -52.64 20.05
C ARG A 123 7.38 -52.07 18.96
N GLU A 124 6.40 -52.84 18.51
CA GLU A 124 5.40 -52.39 17.53
C GLU A 124 4.51 -51.29 18.12
N LEU A 125 4.07 -51.44 19.39
CA LEU A 125 3.32 -50.39 20.07
C LEU A 125 4.14 -49.10 20.19
N GLN A 126 5.43 -49.20 20.53
CA GLN A 126 6.31 -48.04 20.62
C GLN A 126 6.46 -47.35 19.25
N LYS A 127 6.58 -48.12 18.17
CA LYS A 127 6.63 -47.60 16.80
C LYS A 127 5.32 -46.90 16.42
N ALA A 128 4.17 -47.51 16.72
CA ALA A 128 2.85 -46.92 16.45
C ALA A 128 2.66 -45.59 17.18
N VAL A 129 3.05 -45.50 18.46
CA VAL A 129 3.00 -44.23 19.22
C VAL A 129 3.94 -43.18 18.63
N GLN A 130 5.15 -43.57 18.20
CA GLN A 130 6.10 -42.66 17.56
C GLN A 130 5.58 -42.13 16.22
N GLU A 131 5.03 -43.00 15.36
CA GLU A 131 4.46 -42.62 14.07
C GLU A 131 3.26 -41.69 14.26
N ARG A 132 2.38 -41.97 15.23
CA ARG A 132 1.27 -41.06 15.58
C ARG A 132 1.77 -39.68 16.00
N ASN A 133 2.73 -39.64 16.93
CA ASN A 133 3.30 -38.38 17.43
C ASN A 133 3.99 -37.59 16.31
N HIS A 134 4.67 -38.28 15.40
CA HIS A 134 5.28 -37.65 14.24
C HIS A 134 4.22 -37.07 13.29
N ALA A 135 3.20 -37.85 12.94
CA ALA A 135 2.09 -37.41 12.10
C ALA A 135 1.31 -36.24 12.72
N ALA A 136 1.09 -36.27 14.04
CA ALA A 136 0.46 -35.16 14.76
C ALA A 136 1.32 -33.89 14.69
N ALA A 137 2.62 -34.00 14.92
CA ALA A 137 3.55 -32.88 14.82
C ALA A 137 3.63 -32.30 13.39
N GLU A 138 3.60 -33.14 12.36
CA GLU A 138 3.55 -32.70 10.96
C GLU A 138 2.23 -31.98 10.64
N ARG A 139 1.10 -32.53 11.11
CA ARG A 139 -0.23 -31.90 10.96
C ARG A 139 -0.26 -30.53 11.62
N ASP A 140 0.26 -30.41 12.84
CA ASP A 140 0.26 -29.15 13.58
C ASP A 140 1.19 -28.11 12.92
N ARG A 141 2.36 -28.53 12.40
CA ARG A 141 3.22 -27.65 11.58
C ARG A 141 2.52 -27.19 10.31
N ALA A 142 1.88 -28.09 9.58
CA ALA A 142 1.15 -27.76 8.36
C ALA A 142 -0.02 -26.79 8.64
N LEU A 143 -0.72 -26.95 9.77
CA LEU A 143 -1.74 -26.01 10.21
C LEU A 143 -1.14 -24.63 10.50
N GLN A 144 -0.02 -24.58 11.23
CA GLN A 144 0.65 -23.32 11.52
C GLN A 144 1.12 -22.61 10.25
N GLU A 145 1.80 -23.31 9.34
CA GLU A 145 2.23 -22.77 8.05
C GLU A 145 1.03 -22.26 7.22
N ASN A 146 -0.10 -22.99 7.23
CA ASN A 146 -1.31 -22.54 6.54
C ASN A 146 -1.87 -21.26 7.16
N THR A 147 -1.92 -21.15 8.50
CA THR A 147 -2.36 -19.92 9.16
C THR A 147 -1.45 -18.73 8.86
N GLU A 148 -0.12 -18.94 8.81
CA GLU A 148 0.85 -17.91 8.45
C GLU A 148 0.67 -17.48 6.98
N LEU A 149 0.47 -18.41 6.07
CA LEU A 149 0.19 -18.12 4.65
C LEU A 149 -1.13 -17.36 4.46
N GLN A 150 -2.18 -17.73 5.20
CA GLN A 150 -3.46 -17.02 5.17
C GLN A 150 -3.31 -15.57 5.65
N GLN A 151 -2.58 -15.34 6.73
CA GLN A 151 -2.31 -14.00 7.22
C GLN A 151 -1.51 -13.18 6.20
N ALA A 152 -0.47 -13.77 5.61
CA ALA A 152 0.31 -13.11 4.57
C ALA A 152 -0.53 -12.75 3.33
N LEU A 153 -1.51 -13.58 2.96
CA LEU A 153 -2.41 -13.33 1.83
C LEU A 153 -3.37 -12.17 2.13
N VAL A 154 -3.89 -12.08 3.36
CA VAL A 154 -4.67 -10.93 3.83
C VAL A 154 -3.85 -9.65 3.77
N ASP A 155 -2.61 -9.68 4.30
CA ASP A 155 -1.72 -8.52 4.30
C ASP A 155 -1.37 -8.06 2.87
N GLN A 156 -1.12 -9.00 1.95
CA GLN A 156 -0.91 -8.69 0.53
C GLN A 156 -2.15 -8.08 -0.12
N LYS A 157 -3.34 -8.59 0.18
CA LYS A 157 -4.60 -8.03 -0.33
C LYS A 157 -4.81 -6.60 0.15
N ASP A 158 -4.49 -6.30 1.40
CA ASP A 158 -4.54 -4.95 1.97
C ASP A 158 -3.50 -4.01 1.33
N GLN A 159 -2.31 -4.52 0.98
CA GLN A 159 -1.33 -3.75 0.22
C GLN A 159 -1.83 -3.45 -1.21
N ILE A 160 -2.42 -4.44 -1.89
CA ILE A 160 -2.97 -4.27 -3.24
C ILE A 160 -4.09 -3.22 -3.24
N THR A 161 -5.01 -3.27 -2.28
CA THR A 161 -6.10 -2.27 -2.17
C THR A 161 -5.56 -0.86 -1.92
N LYS A 162 -4.57 -0.71 -1.03
CA LYS A 162 -3.87 0.58 -0.80
C LYS A 162 -3.16 1.09 -2.05
N MET A 163 -2.48 0.20 -2.79
CA MET A 163 -1.79 0.56 -4.03
C MET A 163 -2.78 0.95 -5.14
N SER A 164 -3.89 0.23 -5.27
CA SER A 164 -4.98 0.57 -6.20
C SER A 164 -5.55 1.95 -5.88
N GLY A 165 -5.86 2.24 -4.62
CA GLY A 165 -6.35 3.57 -4.21
C GLY A 165 -5.35 4.69 -4.47
N LYS A 166 -4.04 4.43 -4.29
CA LYS A 166 -2.99 5.39 -4.68
C LYS A 166 -2.94 5.59 -6.20
N GLN A 167 -3.09 4.53 -6.99
CA GLN A 167 -3.10 4.60 -8.44
C GLN A 167 -4.28 5.42 -8.95
N ASP A 168 -5.47 5.25 -8.38
CA ASP A 168 -6.66 6.04 -8.70
C ASP A 168 -6.49 7.52 -8.34
N ASN A 169 -5.93 7.81 -7.16
CA ASN A 169 -5.62 9.18 -6.75
C ASN A 169 -4.59 9.85 -7.67
N LEU A 170 -3.54 9.13 -8.06
CA LEU A 170 -2.55 9.64 -9.01
C LEU A 170 -3.17 9.89 -10.37
N ARG A 171 -4.06 9.01 -10.84
CA ARG A 171 -4.80 9.18 -12.10
C ARG A 171 -5.65 10.44 -12.07
N ASN A 172 -6.42 10.65 -11.01
CA ASN A 172 -7.20 11.88 -10.83
C ASN A 172 -6.30 13.12 -10.82
N LYS A 173 -5.11 13.05 -10.19
CA LYS A 173 -4.16 14.17 -10.19
C LYS A 173 -3.59 14.46 -11.57
N VAL A 174 -3.30 13.43 -12.37
CA VAL A 174 -2.88 13.59 -13.77
C VAL A 174 -3.99 14.26 -14.59
N ASP A 175 -5.24 13.84 -14.42
CA ASP A 175 -6.39 14.43 -15.12
C ASP A 175 -6.60 15.91 -14.70
N GLU A 176 -6.47 16.25 -13.42
CA GLU A 176 -6.50 17.64 -12.95
C GLU A 176 -5.38 18.49 -13.55
N LEU A 177 -4.14 17.98 -13.55
CA LEU A 177 -2.97 18.70 -14.06
C LEU A 177 -3.04 18.89 -15.57
N THR A 178 -3.54 17.90 -16.32
CA THR A 178 -3.72 18.02 -17.77
C THR A 178 -4.78 19.06 -18.10
N LEU A 179 -5.90 19.10 -17.36
CA LEU A 179 -6.92 20.14 -17.53
C LEU A 179 -6.39 21.53 -17.15
N ALA A 180 -5.63 21.65 -16.06
CA ALA A 180 -5.02 22.91 -15.64
C ALA A 180 -4.00 23.41 -16.68
N LYS A 181 -3.18 22.50 -17.21
CA LYS A 181 -2.21 22.78 -18.28
C LYS A 181 -2.93 23.30 -19.54
N ALA A 182 -3.95 22.58 -20.02
CA ALA A 182 -4.73 23.00 -21.19
C ALA A 182 -5.36 24.40 -20.99
N LYS A 183 -5.90 24.67 -19.79
CA LYS A 183 -6.43 26.01 -19.45
C LYS A 183 -5.35 27.08 -19.46
N SER A 184 -4.15 26.78 -18.95
CA SER A 184 -3.03 27.72 -18.94
C SER A 184 -2.50 28.01 -20.34
N GLU A 185 -2.43 26.99 -21.20
CA GLU A 185 -2.02 27.12 -22.61
C GLU A 185 -3.03 27.96 -23.40
N ALA A 186 -4.32 27.68 -23.26
CA ALA A 186 -5.37 28.48 -23.90
C ALA A 186 -5.34 29.96 -23.45
N ARG A 187 -5.07 30.24 -22.17
CA ARG A 187 -4.90 31.61 -21.68
C ARG A 187 -3.65 32.27 -22.25
N ALA A 188 -2.55 31.54 -22.37
CA ALA A 188 -1.31 32.06 -22.95
C ALA A 188 -1.49 32.40 -24.44
N GLU A 189 -2.20 31.56 -25.19
CA GLU A 189 -2.59 31.84 -26.58
C GLU A 189 -3.48 33.09 -26.68
N GLN A 190 -4.52 33.18 -25.85
CA GLN A 190 -5.42 34.34 -25.80
C GLN A 190 -4.66 35.63 -25.51
N LEU A 191 -3.80 35.64 -24.49
CA LEU A 191 -2.95 36.78 -24.15
C LEU A 191 -1.99 37.13 -25.30
N GLY A 192 -1.48 36.13 -26.02
CA GLY A 192 -0.67 36.35 -27.22
C GLY A 192 -1.43 37.10 -28.32
N LEU A 193 -2.67 36.70 -28.59
CA LEU A 193 -3.55 37.36 -29.55
C LEU A 193 -3.91 38.79 -29.11
N ASP A 194 -4.24 38.97 -27.82
CA ASP A 194 -4.57 40.29 -27.25
C ASP A 194 -3.36 41.25 -27.33
N LEU A 195 -2.15 40.77 -27.01
CA LEU A 195 -0.92 41.57 -27.16
C LEU A 195 -0.64 41.93 -28.62
N GLN A 196 -0.88 41.01 -29.56
CA GLN A 196 -0.70 41.27 -30.98
C GLN A 196 -1.68 42.33 -31.48
N SER A 197 -2.97 42.21 -31.13
CA SER A 197 -3.98 43.21 -31.51
C SER A 197 -3.67 44.58 -30.91
N LEU A 198 -3.36 44.66 -29.61
CA LEU A 198 -2.99 45.91 -28.97
C LEU A 198 -1.74 46.55 -29.60
N ARG A 199 -0.74 45.75 -29.97
CA ARG A 199 0.45 46.24 -30.69
C ARG A 199 0.09 46.82 -32.06
N GLN A 200 -0.81 46.18 -32.79
CA GLN A 200 -1.30 46.68 -34.08
C GLN A 200 -2.06 47.99 -33.90
N ASP A 201 -2.98 48.08 -32.93
CA ASP A 201 -3.74 49.29 -32.64
C ASP A 201 -2.85 50.46 -32.20
N THR A 202 -1.87 50.19 -31.33
CA THR A 202 -0.95 51.24 -30.85
C THR A 202 -0.06 51.74 -32.00
N SER A 203 0.38 50.84 -32.88
CA SER A 203 1.18 51.24 -34.05
C SER A 203 0.34 52.01 -35.08
N ALA A 204 -0.89 51.60 -35.35
CA ALA A 204 -1.84 52.34 -36.19
C ALA A 204 -2.14 53.73 -35.60
N GLN A 205 -2.35 53.83 -34.29
CA GLN A 205 -2.57 55.10 -33.60
C GLN A 205 -1.34 56.02 -33.66
N ALA A 206 -0.12 55.47 -33.54
CA ALA A 206 1.11 56.23 -33.68
C ALA A 206 1.29 56.79 -35.10
N VAL A 207 0.98 56.00 -36.14
CA VAL A 207 1.02 56.43 -37.55
C VAL A 207 0.01 57.55 -37.79
N ASN A 208 -1.24 57.41 -37.32
CA ASN A 208 -2.26 58.46 -37.47
C ASN A 208 -1.85 59.77 -36.79
N ARG A 209 -1.29 59.71 -35.57
CA ARG A 209 -0.77 60.90 -34.88
C ARG A 209 0.36 61.57 -35.66
N MET A 210 1.24 60.79 -36.26
CA MET A 210 2.34 61.33 -37.08
C MET A 210 1.80 61.99 -38.35
N SER A 211 0.85 61.37 -39.04
CA SER A 211 0.21 61.92 -40.23
C SER A 211 -0.44 63.27 -39.95
N ASN A 212 -1.25 63.36 -38.90
CA ASN A 212 -1.92 64.62 -38.54
C ASN A 212 -0.91 65.73 -38.22
N ARG A 213 0.19 65.42 -37.53
CA ARG A 213 1.26 66.40 -37.26
C ARG A 213 1.95 66.86 -38.55
N LEU A 214 2.13 65.95 -39.50
CA LEU A 214 2.74 66.27 -40.79
C LEU A 214 1.83 67.19 -41.61
N ASP A 215 0.52 66.91 -41.62
CA ASP A 215 -0.49 67.74 -42.29
C ASP A 215 -0.57 69.13 -41.66
N GLU A 216 -0.62 69.23 -40.33
CA GLU A 216 -0.58 70.50 -39.60
C GLU A 216 0.69 71.30 -39.92
N ALA A 217 1.86 70.64 -39.93
CA ALA A 217 3.13 71.28 -40.27
C ALA A 217 3.15 71.76 -41.73
N TYR A 218 2.63 70.96 -42.66
CA TYR A 218 2.51 71.31 -44.07
C TYR A 218 1.60 72.53 -44.27
N HIS A 219 0.40 72.51 -43.68
CA HIS A 219 -0.53 73.62 -43.77
C HIS A 219 0.03 74.89 -43.13
N LYS A 220 0.71 74.78 -41.98
CA LYS A 220 1.38 75.91 -41.32
C LYS A 220 2.51 76.48 -42.17
N ALA A 221 3.35 75.63 -42.76
CA ALA A 221 4.42 76.07 -43.66
C ALA A 221 3.86 76.78 -44.90
N ARG A 222 2.79 76.23 -45.49
CA ARG A 222 2.11 76.84 -46.63
C ARG A 222 1.44 78.17 -46.26
N ALA A 223 0.79 78.26 -45.11
CA ALA A 223 0.21 79.50 -44.59
C ALA A 223 1.30 80.56 -44.35
N ASN A 224 2.43 80.20 -43.74
CA ASN A 224 3.57 81.09 -43.57
C ASN A 224 4.13 81.57 -44.91
N LYS A 225 4.20 80.69 -45.92
CA LYS A 225 4.64 81.07 -47.27
C LYS A 225 3.67 82.06 -47.92
N VAL A 226 2.35 81.84 -47.79
CA VAL A 226 1.32 82.76 -48.28
C VAL A 226 1.42 84.11 -47.57
N ALA A 227 1.59 84.12 -46.24
CA ALA A 227 1.77 85.35 -45.46
C ALA A 227 3.01 86.13 -45.92
N PHE A 228 4.14 85.47 -46.11
CA PHE A 228 5.36 86.10 -46.63
C PHE A 228 5.17 86.70 -48.03
N LEU A 229 4.52 85.96 -48.94
CA LEU A 229 4.24 86.48 -50.29
C LEU A 229 3.30 87.69 -50.24
N TYR A 230 2.31 87.67 -49.36
CA TYR A 230 1.40 88.78 -49.13
C TYR A 230 2.13 90.01 -48.59
N GLU A 231 2.95 89.87 -47.54
CA GLU A 231 3.75 90.96 -46.97
C GLU A 231 4.73 91.54 -47.99
N SER A 232 5.39 90.68 -48.79
CA SER A 232 6.27 91.12 -49.87
C SER A 232 5.53 91.91 -50.95
N LEU A 233 4.31 91.47 -51.31
CA LEU A 233 3.48 92.17 -52.28
C LEU A 233 3.00 93.52 -51.74
N ASP A 234 2.51 93.59 -50.50
CA ASP A 234 2.09 94.84 -49.87
C ASP A 234 3.24 95.84 -49.80
N ARG A 235 4.44 95.40 -49.41
CA ARG A 235 5.64 96.25 -49.37
C ARG A 235 6.01 96.80 -50.75
N THR A 236 6.19 95.92 -51.74
CA THR A 236 6.57 96.32 -53.11
C THR A 236 5.52 97.22 -53.76
N PHE A 237 4.25 96.98 -53.47
CA PHE A 237 3.15 97.83 -53.94
C PHE A 237 3.18 99.22 -53.30
N ARG A 238 3.45 99.32 -51.99
CA ARG A 238 3.61 100.62 -51.31
C ARG A 238 4.82 101.39 -51.85
N GLU A 239 5.94 100.72 -52.07
CA GLU A 239 7.14 101.31 -52.68
C GLU A 239 6.83 101.83 -54.09
N LEU A 240 6.13 101.03 -54.92
CA LEU A 240 5.68 101.45 -56.25
C LEU A 240 4.76 102.68 -56.21
N LEU A 241 3.79 102.72 -55.27
CA LEU A 241 2.91 103.87 -55.10
C LEU A 241 3.66 105.13 -54.68
N TRP A 242 4.70 104.98 -53.86
CA TRP A 242 5.56 106.10 -53.44
C TRP A 242 6.39 106.63 -54.62
N GLU A 243 7.05 105.76 -55.38
CA GLU A 243 7.82 106.14 -56.58
C GLU A 243 6.92 106.82 -57.63
N LEU A 244 5.73 106.28 -57.88
CA LEU A 244 4.76 106.91 -58.79
C LEU A 244 4.33 108.31 -58.32
N LYS A 245 4.21 108.51 -57.00
CA LYS A 245 3.86 109.81 -56.42
C LYS A 245 5.00 110.82 -56.54
N GLU A 246 6.26 110.40 -56.38
CA GLU A 246 7.41 111.27 -56.60
C GLU A 246 7.61 111.59 -58.09
N PHE A 247 7.46 110.60 -58.97
CA PHE A 247 7.58 110.78 -60.41
C PHE A 247 6.50 111.71 -60.99
N ALA A 248 5.29 111.70 -60.43
CA ALA A 248 4.21 112.64 -60.78
C ALA A 248 4.60 114.12 -60.61
N LYS A 249 5.55 114.44 -59.72
CA LYS A 249 6.06 115.80 -59.51
C LYS A 249 7.08 116.23 -60.57
N GLN A 250 7.74 115.27 -61.23
CA GLN A 250 8.82 115.50 -62.18
C GLN A 250 8.34 115.38 -63.63
N GLU A 251 7.50 114.39 -63.95
CA GLU A 251 6.95 114.14 -65.29
C GLU A 251 5.46 113.74 -65.27
N PRO A 252 4.53 114.70 -65.42
CA PRO A 252 3.09 114.45 -65.32
C PRO A 252 2.52 113.53 -66.42
N GLU A 253 3.04 113.62 -67.64
CA GLU A 253 2.56 112.83 -68.79
C GLU A 253 2.96 111.35 -68.68
N SER A 254 4.22 111.07 -68.33
CA SER A 254 4.73 109.72 -68.10
C SER A 254 4.04 109.05 -66.90
N TYR A 255 3.74 109.79 -65.84
CA TYR A 255 2.97 109.30 -64.69
C TYR A 255 1.60 108.73 -65.09
N LYS A 256 0.86 109.42 -65.96
CA LYS A 256 -0.49 108.99 -66.38
C LYS A 256 -0.46 107.61 -67.05
N VAL A 257 0.55 107.36 -67.88
CA VAL A 257 0.75 106.05 -68.55
C VAL A 257 1.02 104.92 -67.56
N TYR A 258 1.90 105.13 -66.57
CA TYR A 258 2.21 104.09 -65.58
C TYR A 258 1.08 103.87 -64.58
N LYS A 259 0.33 104.92 -64.23
CA LYS A 259 -0.89 104.81 -63.43
C LYS A 259 -1.95 103.96 -64.14
N ASP A 260 -2.21 104.22 -65.42
CA ASP A 260 -3.20 103.47 -66.19
C ASP A 260 -2.78 102.01 -66.35
N LYS A 261 -1.48 101.73 -66.56
CA LYS A 261 -0.93 100.36 -66.56
C LYS A 261 -1.11 99.64 -65.22
N LEU A 262 -0.90 100.33 -64.10
CA LEU A 262 -1.09 99.75 -62.75
C LEU A 262 -2.56 99.42 -62.49
N VAL A 263 -3.47 100.33 -62.83
CA VAL A 263 -4.92 100.12 -62.68
C VAL A 263 -5.40 98.96 -63.57
N ASP A 264 -4.93 98.89 -64.81
CA ASP A 264 -5.23 97.78 -65.71
C ASP A 264 -4.68 96.44 -65.17
N PHE A 265 -3.45 96.41 -64.66
CA PHE A 265 -2.87 95.22 -64.03
C PHE A 265 -3.70 94.73 -62.84
N LEU A 266 -4.10 95.63 -61.93
CA LEU A 266 -4.92 95.28 -60.77
C LEU A 266 -6.32 94.80 -61.18
N THR A 267 -6.94 95.48 -62.14
CA THR A 267 -8.29 95.14 -62.61
C THR A 267 -8.31 93.80 -63.34
N LYS A 268 -7.29 93.52 -64.16
CA LYS A 268 -7.13 92.22 -64.83
C LYS A 268 -6.84 91.10 -63.83
N SER A 269 -5.96 91.36 -62.86
CA SER A 269 -5.61 90.36 -61.83
C SER A 269 -6.80 89.99 -60.96
N LEU A 270 -7.64 90.95 -60.58
CA LEU A 270 -8.87 90.71 -59.82
C LEU A 270 -9.92 89.92 -60.61
N LYS A 271 -10.03 90.15 -61.92
CA LYS A 271 -10.97 89.41 -62.78
C LYS A 271 -10.52 87.98 -63.11
N ALA A 272 -9.22 87.70 -63.05
CA ALA A 272 -8.66 86.42 -63.47
C ALA A 272 -8.55 85.39 -62.33
N ASN A 273 -8.44 85.83 -61.07
CA ASN A 273 -8.00 84.97 -59.97
C ASN A 273 -8.78 85.14 -58.64
N MET A 274 -9.96 85.77 -58.66
CA MET A 274 -10.99 85.65 -57.62
C MET A 274 -12.27 85.09 -58.25
#